data_AF-A0A1I6R9K6-F1
#
_entry.id   AF-A0A1I6R9K6-F1
#
_cell.length_a   1.000
_cell.length_b   1.000
_cell.length_c   1.000
_cell.angle_alpha   90.00
_cell.angle_beta   90.00
_cell.angle_gamma   90.00
#
_symmetry.space_group_name_H-M   'P 1'
#
loop_
_entity.id
_entity.type
_entity.pdbx_description
1 polymer ?
#
loop_
_entity_poly.entity_id
_entity_poly.type
_entity_poly.pdbx_seq_one_letter_code
_entity_poly.pdbx_strand_id
1 'polypeptide(L)'
;MSGDFLPEGTLRGLPGPLPAGERILWQGAPTTAGLLVRVFHARLVIAWFSVCAVAFGLAAGSPAAAIKVVAPTLVIGAGAVALLWLLAWLTHRTTLYTVTNRRVVLQAGIALPVTHNLPFAQIETAALRAFTDGSGDLPLRLRPGLRIAYLHIWPHVRPWHLARTEPMLRSVPDADAAAALLARALEAHADGTAPPVRVARLGRADENPGRLVAAE
;
A
#
# COMPACT_ATOMS: atom_id res chain seq x y z
N MET A 1 -5.79 -22.68 4.57
CA MET A 1 -7.02 -23.46 4.81
C MET A 1 -8.23 -22.63 4.40
N SER A 2 -8.42 -22.38 3.10
CA SER A 2 -9.51 -21.50 2.61
C SER A 2 -10.04 -21.92 1.22
N GLY A 3 -9.80 -23.16 0.81
CA GLY A 3 -10.23 -23.69 -0.50
C GLY A 3 -11.65 -24.24 -0.54
N ASP A 4 -12.18 -24.73 0.58
CA ASP A 4 -13.37 -25.61 0.58
C ASP A 4 -14.73 -24.88 0.70
N PHE A 5 -14.75 -23.55 0.78
CA PHE A 5 -15.99 -22.77 0.96
C PHE A 5 -16.41 -21.96 -0.27
N LEU A 6 -15.62 -21.97 -1.34
CA LEU A 6 -15.89 -21.18 -2.53
C LEU A 6 -16.37 -22.09 -3.67
N PRO A 7 -17.35 -21.66 -4.48
CA PRO A 7 -17.80 -22.42 -5.65
C PRO A 7 -16.61 -22.78 -6.55
N GLU A 8 -16.66 -23.98 -7.14
CA GLU A 8 -15.64 -24.43 -8.10
C GLU A 8 -15.41 -23.37 -9.19
N GLY A 9 -14.14 -23.04 -9.44
CA GLY A 9 -13.75 -22.00 -10.39
C GLY A 9 -13.51 -20.60 -9.79
N THR A 10 -13.65 -20.42 -8.47
CA THR A 10 -13.30 -19.15 -7.82
C THR A 10 -11.79 -18.93 -7.80
N LEU A 11 -11.33 -17.89 -8.50
CA LEU A 11 -9.91 -17.51 -8.52
C LEU A 11 -9.47 -16.92 -7.19
N ARG A 12 -8.19 -17.13 -6.84
CA ARG A 12 -7.59 -16.64 -5.59
C ARG A 12 -7.89 -15.15 -5.43
N GLY A 13 -8.40 -14.79 -4.25
CA GLY A 13 -8.68 -13.41 -3.82
C GLY A 13 -9.92 -12.76 -4.41
N LEU A 14 -10.83 -13.54 -5.00
CA LEU A 14 -12.21 -13.13 -5.27
C LEU A 14 -13.17 -13.76 -4.25
N PRO A 15 -14.28 -13.07 -3.93
CA PRO A 15 -15.28 -13.57 -2.97
C PRO A 15 -16.20 -14.64 -3.58
N GLY A 16 -16.11 -14.88 -4.89
CA GLY A 16 -16.92 -15.85 -5.64
C GLY A 16 -16.56 -15.84 -7.13
N PRO A 17 -17.22 -16.67 -7.95
CA PRO A 17 -16.95 -16.76 -9.38
C PRO A 17 -17.25 -15.43 -10.09
N LEU A 18 -16.51 -15.18 -11.17
CA LEU A 18 -16.73 -13.99 -11.99
C LEU A 18 -18.11 -14.06 -12.65
N PRO A 19 -18.94 -13.00 -12.57
CA PRO A 19 -20.15 -12.86 -13.36
C PRO A 19 -19.89 -13.03 -14.85
N ALA A 20 -20.89 -13.51 -15.59
CA ALA A 20 -20.79 -13.67 -17.04
C ALA A 20 -20.39 -12.35 -17.74
N GLY A 21 -19.32 -12.42 -18.56
CA GLY A 21 -18.74 -11.26 -19.26
C GLY A 21 -17.80 -10.38 -18.42
N GLU A 22 -17.56 -10.70 -17.15
CA GLU A 22 -16.49 -10.08 -16.35
C GLU A 22 -15.17 -10.84 -16.57
N ARG A 23 -14.11 -10.11 -16.90
CA ARG A 23 -12.76 -10.68 -17.07
C ARG A 23 -11.75 -9.94 -16.23
N ILE A 24 -10.78 -10.68 -15.71
CA ILE A 24 -9.64 -10.11 -15.00
C ILE A 24 -8.68 -9.52 -16.03
N LEU A 25 -8.34 -8.25 -15.84
CA LEU A 25 -7.35 -7.54 -16.64
C LEU A 25 -5.97 -7.62 -15.98
N TRP A 26 -5.93 -7.55 -14.66
CA TRP A 26 -4.67 -7.59 -13.91
C TRP A 26 -4.89 -8.13 -12.49
N GLN A 27 -3.90 -8.86 -11.99
CA GLN A 27 -3.84 -9.30 -10.59
C GLN A 27 -2.42 -9.11 -10.06
N GLY A 28 -2.32 -8.60 -8.83
CA GLY A 28 -1.03 -8.38 -8.19
C GLY A 28 -1.14 -8.23 -6.67
N ALA A 29 0.01 -8.15 -6.02
CA ALA A 29 0.13 -7.99 -4.58
C ALA A 29 1.17 -6.91 -4.27
N PRO A 30 1.09 -6.23 -3.12
CA PRO A 30 2.04 -5.19 -2.73
C PRO A 30 3.44 -5.78 -2.51
N THR A 31 4.53 -5.09 -2.87
CA THR A 31 5.87 -5.62 -2.57
C THR A 31 6.19 -5.56 -1.07
N THR A 32 6.82 -6.61 -0.52
CA THR A 32 7.22 -6.64 0.90
C THR A 32 8.18 -5.52 1.26
N ALA A 33 9.14 -5.22 0.37
CA ALA A 33 10.12 -4.15 0.58
C ALA A 33 9.45 -2.76 0.62
N GLY A 34 8.54 -2.48 -0.31
CA GLY A 34 7.80 -1.23 -0.32
C GLY A 34 6.87 -1.10 0.88
N LEU A 35 6.23 -2.18 1.33
CA LEU A 35 5.47 -2.19 2.59
C LEU A 35 6.37 -1.85 3.79
N LEU A 36 7.52 -2.51 3.92
CA LEU A 36 8.43 -2.30 5.03
C LEU A 36 8.95 -0.86 5.10
N VAL A 37 9.34 -0.30 3.96
CA VAL A 37 9.94 1.04 3.88
C VAL A 37 8.90 2.15 3.93
N ARG A 38 7.78 2.01 3.21
CA ARG A 38 6.82 3.11 2.95
C ARG A 38 5.55 3.03 3.80
N VAL A 39 5.16 1.84 4.25
CA VAL A 39 3.99 1.66 5.13
C VAL A 39 4.45 1.61 6.58
N PHE A 40 5.41 0.73 6.88
CA PHE A 40 5.88 0.49 8.25
C PHE A 40 7.06 1.37 8.67
N HIS A 41 7.57 2.22 7.76
CA HIS A 41 8.60 3.21 8.06
C HIS A 41 9.85 2.61 8.73
N ALA A 42 10.25 1.38 8.35
CA ALA A 42 11.35 0.67 9.01
C ALA A 42 12.68 1.45 8.95
N ARG A 43 12.88 2.31 7.93
CA ARG A 43 14.05 3.19 7.84
C ARG A 43 14.13 4.18 9.00
N LEU A 44 13.00 4.73 9.44
CA LEU A 44 12.94 5.64 10.58
C LEU A 44 13.26 4.90 11.87
N VAL A 45 12.76 3.67 12.03
CA VAL A 45 13.05 2.81 13.19
C VAL A 45 14.54 2.46 13.23
N ILE A 46 15.12 2.02 12.11
CA ILE A 46 16.57 1.74 12.01
C ILE A 46 17.38 2.99 12.36
N ALA A 47 17.03 4.15 11.79
CA ALA A 47 17.72 5.41 12.08
C ALA A 47 17.64 5.77 13.56
N TRP A 48 16.46 5.68 14.17
CA TRP A 48 16.24 5.94 15.59
C TRP A 48 17.14 5.08 16.48
N PHE A 49 17.10 3.75 16.31
CA PHE A 49 17.92 2.84 17.12
C PHE A 49 19.41 3.01 16.87
N SER A 50 19.81 3.37 15.64
CA SER A 50 21.21 3.67 15.31
C SER A 50 21.70 4.94 16.04
N VAL A 51 20.89 5.99 16.06
CA VAL A 51 21.20 7.24 16.77
C VAL A 51 21.28 6.99 18.28
N CYS A 52 20.32 6.24 18.86
CA CYS A 52 20.37 5.87 20.28
C CYS A 52 21.62 5.05 20.62
N ALA A 53 21.97 4.06 19.79
CA ALA A 53 23.15 3.25 19.99
C ALA A 53 24.44 4.10 19.99
N VAL A 54 24.58 5.03 19.04
CA VAL A 54 25.73 5.94 18.99
C VAL A 54 25.75 6.86 20.22
N ALA A 55 24.63 7.48 20.57
CA ALA A 55 24.54 8.39 21.72
C ALA A 55 24.90 7.69 23.04
N PHE A 56 24.39 6.48 23.27
CA PHE A 56 24.71 5.69 24.46
C PHE A 56 26.17 5.20 24.47
N GLY A 57 26.72 4.86 23.30
CA GLY A 57 28.13 4.50 23.16
C GLY A 57 29.06 5.66 23.51
N LEU A 58 28.74 6.88 23.05
CA LEU A 58 29.52 8.09 23.35
C LEU A 58 29.39 8.53 24.82
N ALA A 59 28.23 8.34 25.43
CA ALA A 59 28.00 8.64 26.84
C ALA A 59 28.67 7.63 27.79
N ALA A 60 29.12 6.48 27.27
CA ALA A 60 29.75 5.46 28.09
C ALA A 60 31.22 5.82 28.38
N GLY A 61 31.57 5.98 29.66
CA GLY A 61 32.91 6.35 30.11
C GLY A 61 34.01 5.30 29.90
N SER A 62 33.70 4.15 29.28
CA SER A 62 34.70 3.17 28.84
C SER A 62 34.15 2.26 27.73
N PRO A 63 35.01 1.64 26.90
CA PRO A 63 34.57 0.68 25.88
C PRO A 63 33.77 -0.50 26.44
N ALA A 64 34.14 -1.02 27.62
CA ALA A 64 33.43 -2.11 28.26
C ALA A 64 32.03 -1.69 28.75
N ALA A 65 31.88 -0.45 29.24
CA ALA A 65 30.58 0.11 29.58
C ALA A 65 29.72 0.38 28.33
N ALA A 66 30.34 0.83 27.23
CA ALA A 66 29.66 1.11 25.98
C ALA A 66 28.96 -0.14 25.44
N ILE A 67 29.67 -1.28 25.39
CA ILE A 67 29.11 -2.55 24.92
C ILE A 67 27.86 -2.94 25.73
N LYS A 68 27.90 -2.78 27.07
CA LYS A 68 26.78 -3.15 27.95
C LYS A 68 25.51 -2.34 27.71
N VAL A 69 25.62 -1.09 27.23
CA VAL A 69 24.47 -0.22 26.96
C VAL A 69 24.03 -0.25 25.49
N VAL A 70 24.98 -0.38 24.57
CA VAL A 70 24.74 -0.43 23.13
C VAL A 70 24.12 -1.76 22.71
N ALA A 71 24.65 -2.88 23.20
CA ALA A 71 24.20 -4.22 22.80
C ALA A 71 22.69 -4.44 23.02
N PRO A 72 22.09 -4.19 24.20
CA PRO A 72 20.65 -4.37 24.38
C PRO A 72 19.83 -3.42 23.51
N THR A 73 20.31 -2.19 23.26
CA THR A 73 19.65 -1.22 22.38
C THR A 73 19.56 -1.73 20.95
N LEU A 74 20.66 -2.29 20.43
CA LEU A 74 20.70 -2.90 19.10
C LEU A 74 19.86 -4.17 19.02
N VAL A 75 19.83 -5.00 20.07
CA VAL A 75 18.98 -6.20 20.12
C VAL A 75 17.50 -5.83 20.06
N ILE A 76 17.07 -4.84 20.85
CA ILE A 76 15.69 -4.34 20.83
C ILE A 76 15.36 -3.74 19.46
N GLY A 77 16.28 -2.94 18.89
CA GLY A 77 16.11 -2.36 17.56
C GLY A 77 15.98 -3.43 16.46
N ALA A 78 16.82 -4.46 16.50
CA ALA A 78 16.74 -5.59 15.58
C ALA A 78 15.41 -6.36 15.74
N GLY A 79 14.95 -6.56 16.97
CA GLY A 79 13.65 -7.17 17.26
C GLY A 79 12.49 -6.35 16.70
N ALA A 80 12.51 -5.02 16.86
CA ALA A 80 11.51 -4.13 16.30
C ALA A 80 11.48 -4.19 14.76
N VAL A 81 12.64 -4.16 14.10
CA VAL A 81 12.74 -4.28 12.64
C VAL A 81 12.27 -5.65 12.16
N ALA A 82 12.61 -6.73 12.88
CA ALA A 82 12.14 -8.08 12.57
C ALA A 82 10.60 -8.19 12.67
N LEU A 83 9.99 -7.55 13.67
CA LEU A 83 8.54 -7.49 13.81
C LEU A 83 7.88 -6.72 12.65
N LEU A 84 8.45 -5.58 12.24
CA LEU A 84 7.94 -4.83 11.08
C LEU A 84 8.09 -5.63 9.78
N TRP A 85 9.19 -6.36 9.62
CA TRP A 85 9.40 -7.25 8.49
C TRP A 85 8.35 -8.36 8.46
N LEU A 86 8.07 -9.00 9.60
CA LEU A 86 7.03 -10.03 9.71
C LEU A 86 5.67 -9.46 9.32
N LEU A 87 5.34 -8.25 9.80
CA LEU A 87 4.08 -7.59 9.49
C LEU A 87 3.96 -7.25 7.99
N ALA A 88 5.04 -6.77 7.37
CA ALA A 88 5.12 -6.53 5.93
C ALA A 88 4.96 -7.81 5.12
N TRP A 89 5.62 -8.88 5.54
CA TRP A 89 5.54 -10.17 4.90
C TRP A 89 4.14 -10.77 4.99
N LEU A 90 3.51 -10.74 6.17
CA LEU A 90 2.13 -11.18 6.35
C LEU A 90 1.17 -10.37 5.47
N THR A 91 1.31 -9.05 5.47
CA THR A 91 0.49 -8.15 4.65
C THR A 91 0.63 -8.47 3.15
N HIS A 92 1.86 -8.68 2.66
CA HIS A 92 2.10 -9.11 1.28
C HIS A 92 1.41 -10.44 0.96
N ARG A 93 1.51 -11.42 1.86
CA ARG A 93 0.96 -12.77 1.65
C ARG A 93 -0.57 -12.80 1.61
N THR A 94 -1.22 -11.91 2.37
CA THR A 94 -2.68 -11.89 2.51
C THR A 94 -3.38 -10.77 1.74
N THR A 95 -2.63 -9.96 0.99
CA THR A 95 -3.20 -8.91 0.15
C THR A 95 -3.20 -9.35 -1.32
N LEU A 96 -4.33 -9.20 -1.98
CA LEU A 96 -4.44 -9.36 -3.42
C LEU A 96 -5.27 -8.22 -4.02
N TYR A 97 -4.73 -7.61 -5.07
CA TYR A 97 -5.39 -6.62 -5.89
C TYR A 97 -5.82 -7.29 -7.19
N THR A 98 -7.09 -7.18 -7.54
CA THR A 98 -7.63 -7.66 -8.81
C THR A 98 -8.31 -6.51 -9.54
N VAL A 99 -7.89 -6.22 -10.76
CA VAL A 99 -8.55 -5.26 -11.64
C VAL A 99 -9.28 -6.04 -12.71
N THR A 100 -10.59 -5.83 -12.81
CA THR A 100 -11.45 -6.42 -13.84
C THR A 100 -11.86 -5.36 -14.86
N ASN A 101 -12.67 -5.74 -15.85
CA ASN A 101 -13.28 -4.79 -16.79
C ASN A 101 -14.45 -3.97 -16.20
N ARG A 102 -14.83 -4.17 -14.92
CA ARG A 102 -15.97 -3.49 -14.29
C ARG A 102 -15.65 -2.88 -12.92
N ARG A 103 -14.68 -3.42 -12.20
CA ARG A 103 -14.37 -3.03 -10.82
C ARG A 103 -12.92 -3.32 -10.45
N VAL A 104 -12.46 -2.65 -9.41
CA VAL A 104 -11.26 -3.05 -8.66
C VAL A 104 -11.70 -3.82 -7.42
N VAL A 105 -11.09 -4.97 -7.18
CA VAL A 105 -11.27 -5.77 -5.97
C VAL A 105 -9.99 -5.74 -5.16
N LEU A 106 -10.12 -5.30 -3.92
CA LEU A 106 -9.05 -5.29 -2.93
C LEU A 106 -9.37 -6.35 -1.88
N GLN A 107 -8.58 -7.42 -1.82
CA GLN A 107 -8.59 -8.32 -0.69
C GLN A 107 -7.42 -7.97 0.23
N ALA A 108 -7.71 -7.70 1.50
CA ALA A 108 -6.68 -7.41 2.49
C ALA A 108 -7.11 -7.82 3.90
N GLY A 109 -6.15 -8.26 4.71
CA GLY A 109 -6.36 -8.58 6.12
C GLY A 109 -5.43 -9.70 6.57
N ILE A 110 -4.77 -9.55 7.71
CA ILE A 110 -3.82 -10.56 8.21
C ILE A 110 -4.56 -11.69 8.93
N ALA A 111 -5.44 -11.36 9.88
CA ALA A 111 -6.22 -12.33 10.63
C ALA A 111 -7.54 -12.69 9.93
N LEU A 112 -8.24 -11.68 9.40
CA LEU A 112 -9.51 -11.84 8.69
C LEU A 112 -9.42 -11.11 7.34
N PRO A 113 -9.28 -11.84 6.21
CA PRO A 113 -9.24 -11.24 4.89
C PRO A 113 -10.59 -10.61 4.56
N VAL A 114 -10.62 -9.29 4.42
CA VAL A 114 -11.80 -8.53 3.98
C VAL A 114 -11.65 -8.24 2.49
N THR A 115 -12.75 -8.41 1.74
CA THR A 115 -12.80 -8.11 0.31
C THR A 115 -13.62 -6.86 0.06
N HIS A 116 -12.99 -5.83 -0.50
CA HIS A 116 -13.61 -4.58 -0.88
C HIS A 116 -13.75 -4.52 -2.40
N ASN A 117 -15.00 -4.46 -2.86
CA ASN A 117 -15.33 -4.28 -4.27
C ASN A 117 -15.55 -2.78 -4.55
N LEU A 118 -14.79 -2.22 -5.47
CA LEU A 118 -14.88 -0.82 -5.91
C LEU A 118 -15.28 -0.78 -7.39
N PRO A 119 -16.58 -0.65 -7.69
CA PRO A 119 -17.07 -0.47 -9.07
C PRO A 119 -16.45 0.77 -9.72
N PHE A 120 -16.13 0.70 -11.01
CA PHE A 120 -15.56 1.84 -11.75
C PHE A 120 -16.48 3.07 -11.75
N ALA A 121 -17.80 2.87 -11.74
CA ALA A 121 -18.77 3.95 -11.59
C ALA A 121 -18.58 4.79 -10.30
N GLN A 122 -17.97 4.21 -9.25
CA GLN A 122 -17.72 4.89 -7.98
C GLN A 122 -16.34 5.54 -7.91
N ILE A 123 -15.47 5.32 -8.89
CA ILE A 123 -14.12 5.90 -8.97
C ILE A 123 -14.22 7.23 -9.73
N GLU A 124 -13.86 8.33 -9.07
CA GLU A 124 -13.82 9.68 -9.65
C GLU A 124 -12.50 9.91 -10.39
N THR A 125 -11.39 9.57 -9.75
CA THR A 125 -10.04 9.68 -10.33
C THR A 125 -9.16 8.55 -9.82
N ALA A 126 -8.22 8.11 -10.65
CA ALA A 126 -7.15 7.22 -10.26
C ALA A 126 -5.83 7.97 -10.44
N ALA A 127 -4.93 7.91 -9.50
CA ALA A 127 -3.62 8.53 -9.65
C ALA A 127 -2.51 7.49 -9.49
N LEU A 128 -1.33 7.81 -10.02
CA LEU A 128 -0.12 7.00 -9.84
C LEU A 128 0.92 7.82 -9.11
N ARG A 129 1.42 7.28 -8.00
CA ARG A 129 2.66 7.71 -7.35
C ARG A 129 3.73 6.66 -7.62
N ALA A 130 4.53 6.88 -8.66
CA ALA A 130 5.62 5.98 -9.03
C ALA A 130 6.85 6.17 -8.12
N PHE A 131 7.53 5.07 -7.83
CA PHE A 131 8.77 5.03 -7.07
C PHE A 131 9.95 4.63 -7.95
N THR A 132 11.17 4.91 -7.49
CA THR A 132 12.42 4.63 -8.21
C THR A 132 12.74 3.15 -8.30
N ASP A 133 12.14 2.32 -7.45
CA ASP A 133 12.28 0.86 -7.43
C ASP A 133 11.34 0.14 -8.43
N GLY A 134 10.61 0.89 -9.27
CA GLY A 134 9.63 0.36 -10.22
C GLY A 134 8.27 0.02 -9.60
N SER A 135 8.15 0.06 -8.27
CA SER A 135 6.87 -0.06 -7.58
C SER A 135 6.15 1.29 -7.52
N GLY A 136 4.88 1.29 -7.13
CA GLY A 136 4.10 2.52 -7.02
C GLY A 136 2.83 2.35 -6.22
N ASP A 137 2.34 3.47 -5.71
CA ASP A 137 1.05 3.53 -5.04
C ASP A 137 0.00 4.06 -6.03
N LEU A 138 -1.14 3.37 -6.14
CA LEU A 138 -2.26 3.79 -6.99
C LEU A 138 -3.45 4.17 -6.10
N PRO A 139 -3.55 5.44 -5.64
CA PRO A 139 -4.73 5.91 -4.94
C PRO A 139 -5.93 6.04 -5.88
N LEU A 140 -7.07 5.54 -5.41
CA LEU A 140 -8.37 5.62 -6.05
C LEU A 140 -9.22 6.61 -5.25
N ARG A 141 -9.59 7.73 -5.88
CA ARG A 141 -10.50 8.69 -5.28
C ARG A 141 -11.93 8.29 -5.60
N LEU A 142 -12.71 8.06 -4.56
CA LEU A 142 -14.12 7.65 -4.67
C LEU A 142 -15.05 8.86 -4.77
N ARG A 143 -16.21 8.66 -5.41
CA ARG A 143 -17.27 9.66 -5.49
C ARG A 143 -17.74 10.10 -4.09
N PRO A 144 -18.17 11.36 -3.93
CA PRO A 144 -18.73 11.84 -2.66
C PRO A 144 -19.94 10.99 -2.23
N GLY A 145 -19.93 10.50 -0.99
CA GLY A 145 -21.02 9.70 -0.40
C GLY A 145 -20.64 8.26 -0.04
N LEU A 146 -19.62 7.69 -0.69
CA LEU A 146 -19.06 6.39 -0.30
C LEU A 146 -17.93 6.60 0.69
N ARG A 147 -18.08 6.10 1.93
CA ARG A 147 -17.04 6.13 2.96
C ARG A 147 -16.76 4.72 3.42
N ILE A 148 -15.53 4.26 3.19
CA ILE A 148 -15.02 3.04 3.81
C ILE A 148 -14.33 3.47 5.11
N ALA A 149 -14.65 2.81 6.23
CA ALA A 149 -14.04 3.13 7.51
C ALA A 149 -12.52 2.95 7.42
N TYR A 150 -11.77 4.00 7.78
CA TYR A 150 -10.30 4.06 7.63
C TYR A 150 -9.58 2.85 8.23
N LEU A 151 -10.04 2.39 9.40
CA LEU A 151 -9.44 1.25 10.10
C LEU A 151 -9.65 -0.09 9.38
N HIS A 152 -10.76 -0.26 8.65
CA HIS A 152 -11.06 -1.50 7.94
C HIS A 152 -10.18 -1.69 6.70
N ILE A 153 -9.78 -0.58 6.08
CA ILE A 153 -8.96 -0.58 4.87
C ILE A 153 -7.48 -0.36 5.16
N TRP A 154 -7.11 0.02 6.38
CA TRP A 154 -5.72 0.10 6.80
C TRP A 154 -5.07 -1.29 6.70
N PRO A 155 -3.87 -1.43 6.10
CA PRO A 155 -2.93 -0.37 5.70
C PRO A 155 -3.15 0.22 4.30
N HIS A 156 -4.08 -0.27 3.49
CA HIS A 156 -4.32 0.06 2.08
C HIS A 156 -5.16 1.33 1.83
N VAL A 157 -4.98 2.35 2.68
CA VAL A 157 -5.61 3.66 2.54
C VAL A 157 -4.55 4.74 2.49
N ARG A 158 -4.81 5.82 1.76
CA ARG A 158 -3.92 6.98 1.77
C ARG A 158 -3.80 7.55 3.19
N PRO A 159 -2.58 7.69 3.73
CA PRO A 159 -2.42 8.16 5.10
C PRO A 159 -2.95 9.60 5.24
N TRP A 160 -3.51 9.92 6.41
CA TRP A 160 -3.98 11.25 6.79
C TRP A 160 -5.22 11.79 6.04
N HIS A 161 -5.88 10.96 5.23
CA HIS A 161 -7.13 11.31 4.53
C HIS A 161 -8.35 10.71 5.26
N LEU A 162 -8.63 11.23 6.46
CA LEU A 162 -9.69 10.73 7.36
C LEU A 162 -11.11 11.14 6.93
N ALA A 163 -11.26 12.30 6.28
CA ALA A 163 -12.57 12.85 5.88
C ALA A 163 -13.11 12.28 4.56
N ARG A 164 -12.22 11.95 3.62
CA ARG A 164 -12.52 11.20 2.39
C ARG A 164 -11.49 10.09 2.27
N THR A 165 -11.89 8.87 2.64
CA THR A 165 -10.99 7.73 2.56
C THR A 165 -10.74 7.38 1.09
N GLU A 166 -9.47 7.39 0.70
CA GLU A 166 -9.00 7.03 -0.64
C GLU A 166 -8.35 5.64 -0.55
N PRO A 167 -9.05 4.57 -0.97
CA PRO A 167 -8.47 3.25 -1.16
C PRO A 167 -7.23 3.34 -2.05
N MET A 168 -6.18 2.64 -1.69
CA MET A 168 -4.91 2.72 -2.41
C MET A 168 -4.35 1.32 -2.60
N LEU A 169 -4.06 0.96 -3.86
CA LEU A 169 -3.23 -0.21 -4.12
C LEU A 169 -1.80 0.20 -3.75
N ARG A 170 -1.24 -0.40 -2.71
CA ARG A 170 0.07 -0.04 -2.18
C ARG A 170 1.18 -0.82 -2.85
N SER A 171 2.31 -0.16 -3.11
CA SER A 171 3.55 -0.73 -3.63
C SER A 171 3.30 -1.82 -4.69
N VAL A 172 2.49 -1.49 -5.68
CA VAL A 172 2.20 -2.36 -6.81
C VAL A 172 3.48 -2.53 -7.63
N PRO A 173 3.94 -3.76 -7.94
CA PRO A 173 5.05 -3.97 -8.86
C PRO A 173 4.67 -3.54 -10.28
N ASP A 174 5.64 -3.06 -11.05
CA ASP A 174 5.44 -2.54 -12.41
C ASP A 174 4.33 -1.49 -12.49
N ALA A 175 4.39 -0.50 -11.60
CA ALA A 175 3.28 0.40 -11.34
C ALA A 175 2.87 1.25 -12.56
N ASP A 176 3.80 1.59 -13.45
CA ASP A 176 3.48 2.28 -14.70
C ASP A 176 2.60 1.41 -15.61
N ALA A 177 2.91 0.11 -15.72
CA ALA A 177 2.12 -0.82 -16.53
C ALA A 177 0.74 -1.07 -15.91
N ALA A 178 0.68 -1.26 -14.58
CA ALA A 178 -0.57 -1.43 -13.85
C ALA A 178 -1.45 -0.17 -13.94
N ALA A 179 -0.88 1.03 -13.82
CA ALA A 179 -1.59 2.30 -13.96
C ALA A 179 -2.10 2.52 -15.38
N ALA A 180 -1.29 2.23 -16.39
CA ALA A 180 -1.72 2.34 -17.80
C ALA A 180 -2.86 1.35 -18.10
N LEU A 181 -2.82 0.14 -17.55
CA LEU A 181 -3.90 -0.83 -17.67
C LEU A 181 -5.17 -0.36 -16.97
N LEU A 182 -5.06 0.18 -15.76
CA LEU A 182 -6.18 0.74 -15.02
C LEU A 182 -6.79 1.94 -15.76
N ALA A 183 -5.96 2.83 -16.31
CA ALA A 183 -6.39 3.97 -17.11
C ALA A 183 -7.24 3.51 -18.31
N ARG A 184 -6.73 2.57 -19.11
CA ARG A 184 -7.47 1.99 -20.24
C ARG A 184 -8.78 1.33 -19.82
N ALA A 185 -8.78 0.65 -18.67
CA ALA A 185 -9.98 -0.01 -18.15
C ALA A 185 -11.06 1.00 -17.73
N LEU A 186 -10.65 2.13 -17.13
CA LEU A 186 -11.53 3.22 -16.73
C LEU A 186 -12.06 3.99 -17.95
N GLU A 187 -11.22 4.27 -18.95
CA GLU A 187 -11.61 4.89 -20.22
C GLU A 187 -12.63 4.03 -20.98
N ALA A 188 -12.34 2.74 -21.15
CA ALA A 188 -13.26 1.82 -21.82
C ALA A 188 -14.61 1.67 -21.10
N HIS A 189 -14.67 1.92 -19.78
CA HIS A 189 -15.91 1.97 -19.03
C HIS A 189 -16.64 3.31 -19.18
N ALA A 190 -15.90 4.41 -19.25
CA ALA A 190 -16.46 5.75 -19.47
C ALA A 190 -17.13 5.86 -20.85
N ASP A 191 -16.47 5.35 -21.90
CA ASP A 191 -16.99 5.33 -23.28
C ASP A 191 -18.28 4.49 -23.43
N GLY A 192 -18.56 3.62 -22.45
CA GLY A 192 -19.77 2.78 -22.43
C GLY A 192 -20.94 3.33 -21.59
N THR A 193 -20.73 4.17 -20.56
CA THR A 193 -21.85 4.59 -19.68
C THR A 193 -21.60 5.76 -18.68
N ALA A 194 -20.47 6.47 -18.64
CA ALA A 194 -20.22 7.47 -17.56
C ALA A 194 -19.11 8.51 -17.86
N PRO A 195 -19.10 9.70 -17.20
CA PRO A 195 -18.14 10.79 -17.47
C PRO A 195 -16.66 10.42 -17.24
N PRO A 196 -15.71 11.11 -17.91
CA PRO A 196 -14.31 10.70 -18.03
C PRO A 196 -13.58 10.69 -16.69
N VAL A 197 -13.03 9.53 -16.34
CA VAL A 197 -12.17 9.35 -15.16
C VAL A 197 -10.80 9.93 -15.47
N ARG A 198 -10.36 10.95 -14.71
CA ARG A 198 -9.04 11.55 -14.93
C ARG A 198 -7.96 10.73 -14.24
N VAL A 199 -6.95 10.34 -15.01
CA VAL A 199 -5.74 9.70 -14.49
C VAL A 199 -4.67 10.77 -14.28
N ALA A 200 -4.40 11.12 -13.02
CA ALA A 200 -3.38 12.10 -12.68
C ALA A 200 -2.09 11.38 -12.26
N ARG A 201 -0.98 11.61 -12.98
CA ARG A 201 0.34 11.23 -12.47
C ARG A 201 0.69 12.20 -11.34
N LEU A 202 0.66 11.72 -10.09
CA LEU A 202 1.26 12.44 -8.98
C LEU A 202 2.77 12.38 -9.24
N GLY A 203 3.43 13.53 -9.30
CA GLY A 203 4.85 13.65 -9.66
C GLY A 203 5.74 12.60 -8.98
N ARG A 204 6.84 12.24 -9.64
CA ARG A 204 7.83 11.30 -9.10
C ARG A 204 8.18 11.79 -7.70
N ALA A 205 8.17 10.90 -6.70
CA ALA A 205 8.34 11.27 -5.29
C ALA A 205 9.70 11.93 -4.94
N ASP A 206 10.53 12.20 -5.94
CA ASP A 206 11.81 12.90 -5.86
C ASP A 206 11.69 14.41 -6.10
N GLU A 207 10.55 14.92 -6.59
CA GLU A 207 10.31 16.36 -6.69
C GLU A 207 9.70 16.91 -5.39
N ASN A 208 10.60 17.31 -4.51
CA ASN A 208 10.49 18.36 -3.50
C ASN A 208 10.01 18.00 -2.08
N PRO A 209 10.91 17.51 -1.21
CA PRO A 209 10.81 17.71 0.22
C PRO A 209 11.54 19.00 0.61
N GLY A 210 10.81 20.09 0.88
CA GLY A 210 11.34 21.15 1.75
C GLY A 210 11.79 22.46 1.12
N ARG A 211 11.12 22.96 0.07
CA ARG A 211 11.13 24.41 -0.18
C ARG A 211 10.20 25.11 0.82
N LEU A 212 10.66 25.20 2.08
CA LEU A 212 10.19 26.23 2.99
C LEU A 212 10.56 27.57 2.35
N VAL A 213 9.55 28.27 1.86
CA VAL A 213 9.66 29.66 1.46
C VAL A 213 10.08 30.40 2.73
N ALA A 214 11.34 30.83 2.77
CA ALA A 214 11.77 31.88 3.68
C ALA A 214 10.87 33.09 3.38
N ALA A 215 10.00 33.44 4.32
CA ALA A 215 9.39 34.75 4.36
C ALA A 215 10.40 35.68 5.05
N GLU A 216 10.79 36.71 4.31
CA GLU A 216 11.51 37.89 4.78
C GLU A 216 10.73 38.64 5.87
#